data_AF-A0A1E5BXY3-F1
#
_entry.id   AF-A0A1E5BXY3-F1
#
_cell.length_a   1.000
_cell.length_b   1.000
_cell.length_c   1.000
_cell.angle_alpha   90.00
_cell.angle_beta   90.00
_cell.angle_gamma   90.00
#
_symmetry.space_group_name_H-M   'P 1'
#
loop_
_entity.id
_entity.type
_entity.pdbx_description
1 polymer ?
#
loop_
_entity_poly.entity_id
_entity_poly.type
_entity_poly.pdbx_seq_one_letter_code
_entity_poly.pdbx_strand_id
1 'polypeptide(L)'
;MGIILGKKLDLKALTALVIGSMIGAGVFSLPQNMAAIASPAAVTLGWAITGFGMVCLALTFQELIVNKPEVTGGVFGYAQAGFGDLCGFFSAWGYWLSAAVANVSYLVIVFSTLGLFFDTSSLTLFGNGNTLLSIGLSSILIWLVHTLVLRGVQTAAIVNYVTTIAKLIPIIIFIVAALIAFKWHTFTFDFSGRQIANEPSLFDQVKQTMLITVWVFIGVEGAVVVSSRAKNRKDVGRATILGLLTCLFLYVSVTLLAMGVVSTPELAKYPNPSTAKILEALIGKTGVVIIGAGLIISVCGAYLSWTLLATETPYSAAKEGMFPKCFAETNSNGAPTRSLWLTSSVVQLCLIFMYLIGGGYDDLLTIASEMILVPYLLVGSYLLKLSYSELSSTRVRIISTLATVYGVWLLYASGLHHLLLAALLYLPGIAFYIYAKREAGQPAFEGRNRILLALVIAAGMVAVYLLVQGVTL
;
A
#
# COMPACT_ATOMS: atom_id res chain seq x y z
N MET A 1 -9.08 -23.56 10.35
CA MET A 1 -7.81 -24.33 10.47
C MET A 1 -7.96 -25.63 9.68
N GLY A 2 -7.05 -25.90 8.73
CA GLY A 2 -7.16 -26.95 7.68
C GLY A 2 -7.42 -26.28 6.33
N ILE A 3 -6.49 -26.18 5.37
CA ILE A 3 -5.49 -27.12 4.85
C ILE A 3 -4.18 -26.34 4.58
N ILE A 4 -3.34 -26.12 5.61
CA ILE A 4 -1.86 -26.01 5.53
C ILE A 4 -1.29 -26.46 6.90
N LEU A 5 -1.75 -27.59 7.42
CA LEU A 5 -1.02 -28.29 8.47
C LEU A 5 -0.02 -29.21 7.76
N GLY A 6 1.22 -28.74 7.59
CA GLY A 6 2.38 -29.61 7.34
C GLY A 6 3.28 -29.31 6.14
N LYS A 7 2.88 -28.49 5.15
CA LYS A 7 3.77 -28.15 4.02
C LYS A 7 4.30 -26.73 4.12
N LYS A 8 5.61 -26.62 4.37
CA LYS A 8 6.34 -25.35 4.28
C LYS A 8 6.19 -24.76 2.87
N LEU A 9 6.05 -23.44 2.76
CA LEU A 9 5.85 -22.74 1.49
C LEU A 9 7.10 -22.80 0.62
N ASP A 10 6.97 -23.23 -0.63
CA ASP A 10 8.07 -23.25 -1.60
C ASP A 10 8.23 -21.90 -2.31
N LEU A 11 9.30 -21.77 -3.11
CA LEU A 11 9.60 -20.52 -3.84
C LEU A 11 8.42 -20.05 -4.70
N LYS A 12 7.73 -20.97 -5.39
CA LYS A 12 6.61 -20.63 -6.27
C LYS A 12 5.43 -20.08 -5.49
N ALA A 13 5.07 -20.72 -4.37
CA ALA A 13 4.00 -20.26 -3.51
C ALA A 13 4.32 -18.90 -2.86
N LEU A 14 5.58 -18.70 -2.45
CA LEU A 14 6.04 -17.41 -1.91
C LEU A 14 6.00 -16.31 -2.98
N THR A 15 6.45 -16.58 -4.21
CA THR A 15 6.39 -15.59 -5.30
C THR A 15 4.94 -15.24 -5.64
N ALA A 16 4.05 -16.23 -5.73
CA ALA A 16 2.63 -16.01 -5.98
C ALA A 16 1.97 -15.20 -4.87
N LEU A 17 2.38 -15.42 -3.61
CA LEU A 17 1.91 -14.63 -2.48
C LEU A 17 2.31 -13.15 -2.61
N VAL A 18 3.57 -12.89 -2.98
CA VAL A 18 4.09 -11.52 -3.18
C VAL A 18 3.38 -10.81 -4.34
N ILE A 19 3.17 -11.51 -5.44
CA ILE A 19 2.39 -10.97 -6.58
C ILE A 19 0.95 -10.70 -6.14
N GLY A 20 0.33 -11.63 -5.43
CA GLY A 20 -1.04 -11.52 -4.96
C GLY A 20 -1.26 -10.38 -3.95
N SER A 21 -0.26 -10.07 -3.11
CA SER A 21 -0.31 -8.99 -2.12
C SER A 21 -0.11 -7.61 -2.73
N MET A 22 0.79 -7.47 -3.71
CA MET A 22 1.01 -6.20 -4.41
C MET A 22 -0.12 -5.87 -5.39
N ILE A 23 -0.58 -6.86 -6.17
CA ILE A 23 -1.64 -6.63 -7.17
C ILE A 23 -2.99 -6.50 -6.45
N GLY A 24 -3.35 -5.29 -6.06
CA GLY A 24 -4.65 -4.93 -5.50
C GLY A 24 -5.55 -4.22 -6.51
N ALA A 25 -6.24 -3.20 -6.01
CA ALA A 25 -7.12 -2.33 -6.79
C ALA A 25 -6.39 -1.40 -7.77
N GLY A 26 -5.27 -0.81 -7.35
CA GLY A 26 -4.72 0.34 -8.06
C GLY A 26 -4.05 0.00 -9.38
N VAL A 27 -3.69 -1.26 -9.66
CA VAL A 27 -3.27 -1.64 -11.01
C VAL A 27 -4.33 -1.33 -12.07
N PHE A 28 -5.61 -1.38 -11.71
CA PHE A 28 -6.72 -1.11 -12.63
C PHE A 28 -7.00 0.39 -12.82
N SER A 29 -6.52 1.22 -11.89
CA SER A 29 -6.67 2.68 -11.89
C SER A 29 -5.40 3.40 -12.35
N LEU A 30 -4.25 2.71 -12.27
CA LEU A 30 -2.90 3.18 -12.57
C LEU A 30 -2.79 4.09 -13.80
N PRO A 31 -3.39 3.76 -14.97
CA PRO A 31 -3.30 4.62 -16.15
C PRO A 31 -3.80 6.05 -15.92
N GLN A 32 -5.00 6.21 -15.36
CA GLN A 32 -5.57 7.53 -15.10
C GLN A 32 -4.87 8.23 -13.95
N ASN A 33 -4.57 7.53 -12.85
CA ASN A 33 -3.89 8.13 -11.70
C ASN A 33 -2.54 8.75 -12.11
N MET A 34 -1.79 8.07 -13.00
CA MET A 34 -0.54 8.61 -13.54
C MET A 34 -0.77 9.77 -14.52
N ALA A 35 -1.73 9.62 -15.43
CA ALA A 35 -2.03 10.64 -16.44
C ALA A 35 -2.56 11.96 -15.86
N ALA A 36 -3.22 11.91 -14.70
CA ALA A 36 -3.78 13.07 -14.03
C ALA A 36 -2.71 14.06 -13.53
N ILE A 37 -1.50 13.57 -13.24
CA ILE A 37 -0.46 14.36 -12.57
C ILE A 37 0.86 14.45 -13.36
N ALA A 38 1.04 13.61 -14.39
CA ALA A 38 2.34 13.44 -15.01
C ALA A 38 2.28 13.07 -16.49
N SER A 39 3.25 13.59 -17.24
CA SER A 39 3.44 13.29 -18.65
C SER A 39 4.03 11.89 -18.85
N PRO A 40 3.98 11.33 -20.07
CA PRO A 40 4.61 10.04 -20.37
C PRO A 40 6.11 10.01 -20.04
N ALA A 41 6.85 11.12 -20.23
CA ALA A 41 8.25 11.22 -19.83
C ALA A 41 8.42 11.13 -18.30
N ALA A 42 7.62 11.89 -17.55
CA ALA A 42 7.66 11.89 -16.09
C ALA A 42 7.30 10.52 -15.52
N VAL A 43 6.25 9.86 -16.05
CA VAL A 43 5.83 8.52 -15.64
C VAL A 43 6.89 7.47 -15.94
N THR A 44 7.56 7.55 -17.09
CA THR A 44 8.66 6.65 -17.44
C THR A 44 9.83 6.79 -16.47
N LEU A 45 10.24 8.02 -16.17
CA LEU A 45 11.30 8.31 -15.18
C LEU A 45 10.87 7.88 -13.78
N GLY A 46 9.60 8.11 -13.42
CA GLY A 46 9.05 7.71 -12.14
C GLY A 46 9.13 6.19 -11.93
N TRP A 47 8.70 5.40 -12.92
CA TRP A 47 8.85 3.95 -12.87
C TRP A 47 10.30 3.49 -12.77
N ALA A 48 11.23 4.16 -13.46
CA ALA A 48 12.65 3.82 -13.37
C ALA A 48 13.20 4.06 -11.95
N ILE A 49 12.90 5.22 -11.35
CA ILE A 49 13.36 5.58 -10.01
C ILE A 49 12.73 4.66 -8.95
N THR A 50 11.39 4.56 -8.93
CA THR A 50 10.68 3.72 -7.96
C THR A 50 10.99 2.25 -8.15
N GLY A 51 11.00 1.74 -9.39
CA GLY A 51 11.34 0.35 -9.66
C GLY A 51 12.74 -0.01 -9.15
N PHE A 52 13.73 0.85 -9.40
CA PHE A 52 15.10 0.66 -8.89
C PHE A 52 15.16 0.75 -7.36
N GLY A 53 14.51 1.74 -6.76
CA GLY A 53 14.46 1.94 -5.31
C GLY A 53 13.79 0.77 -4.59
N MET A 54 12.67 0.28 -5.10
CA MET A 54 11.95 -0.86 -4.54
C MET A 54 12.73 -2.16 -4.70
N VAL A 55 13.50 -2.34 -5.78
CA VAL A 55 14.42 -3.49 -5.90
C VAL A 55 15.50 -3.43 -4.82
N CYS A 56 16.07 -2.24 -4.55
CA CYS A 56 17.04 -2.06 -3.46
C CYS A 56 16.41 -2.34 -2.09
N LEU A 57 15.15 -1.96 -1.87
CA LEU A 57 14.42 -2.27 -0.64
C LEU A 57 14.10 -3.78 -0.50
N ALA A 58 13.70 -4.45 -1.58
CA ALA A 58 13.49 -5.89 -1.59
C ALA A 58 14.77 -6.68 -1.30
N LEU A 59 15.90 -6.25 -1.88
CA LEU A 59 17.23 -6.78 -1.56
C LEU A 59 17.60 -6.51 -0.08
N THR A 60 17.20 -5.36 0.47
CA THR A 60 17.39 -5.06 1.89
C THR A 60 16.64 -6.05 2.78
N PHE A 61 15.36 -6.33 2.49
CA PHE A 61 14.62 -7.37 3.20
C PHE A 61 15.28 -8.75 3.08
N GLN A 62 15.78 -9.11 1.90
CA GLN A 62 16.49 -10.38 1.70
C GLN A 62 17.73 -10.48 2.60
N GLU A 63 18.58 -9.46 2.63
CA GLU A 63 19.79 -9.46 3.45
C GLU A 63 19.43 -9.49 4.95
N LEU A 64 18.40 -8.76 5.38
CA LEU A 64 17.95 -8.78 6.78
C LEU A 64 17.36 -10.13 7.21
N ILE A 65 16.57 -10.80 6.36
CA ILE A 65 16.04 -12.14 6.69
C ILE A 65 17.16 -13.17 6.87
N VAL A 66 18.23 -13.06 6.07
CA VAL A 66 19.35 -14.00 6.10
C VAL A 66 20.28 -13.72 7.28
N ASN A 67 20.58 -12.45 7.54
CA ASN A 67 21.58 -12.05 8.54
C ASN A 67 20.99 -11.78 9.94
N LYS A 68 19.68 -11.52 10.04
CA LYS A 68 18.95 -11.26 11.30
C LYS A 68 17.67 -12.12 11.40
N PRO A 69 17.79 -13.46 11.34
CA PRO A 69 16.64 -14.38 11.35
C PRO A 69 15.85 -14.38 12.66
N GLU A 70 16.46 -13.89 13.75
CA GLU A 70 15.87 -13.76 15.08
C GLU A 70 14.87 -12.59 15.19
N VAL A 71 14.98 -11.59 14.31
CA VAL A 71 14.08 -10.43 14.34
C VAL A 71 12.70 -10.83 13.81
N THR A 72 11.71 -10.77 14.69
CA THR A 72 10.29 -11.04 14.44
C THR A 72 9.53 -9.76 14.10
N GLY A 73 8.37 -9.86 13.45
CA GLY A 73 7.52 -8.69 13.13
C GLY A 73 7.81 -7.98 11.81
N GLY A 74 8.77 -8.47 11.01
CA GLY A 74 9.02 -7.95 9.65
C GLY A 74 9.43 -6.47 9.66
N VAL A 75 8.67 -5.63 8.96
CA VAL A 75 9.00 -4.21 8.72
C VAL A 75 9.26 -3.44 10.03
N PHE A 76 8.34 -3.51 10.99
CA PHE A 76 8.46 -2.78 12.26
C PHE A 76 9.41 -3.45 13.25
N GLY A 77 9.59 -4.76 13.17
CA GLY A 77 10.59 -5.49 13.95
C GLY A 77 12.02 -5.05 13.62
N TYR A 78 12.32 -4.86 12.34
CA TYR A 78 13.62 -4.32 11.90
C TYR A 78 13.83 -2.88 12.37
N ALA A 79 12.78 -2.06 12.36
CA ALA A 79 12.83 -0.70 12.92
C ALA A 79 13.12 -0.72 14.43
N GLN A 80 12.45 -1.60 15.19
CA GLN A 80 12.68 -1.77 16.62
C GLN A 80 14.10 -2.24 16.92
N ALA A 81 14.59 -3.28 16.22
CA ALA A 81 15.94 -3.81 16.39
C ALA A 81 17.02 -2.76 16.07
N GLY A 82 16.78 -1.90 15.07
CA GLY A 82 17.73 -0.88 14.67
C GLY A 82 17.79 0.35 15.57
N PHE A 83 16.63 0.81 16.05
CA PHE A 83 16.46 2.16 16.60
C PHE A 83 15.68 2.23 17.92
N GLY A 84 15.25 1.09 18.46
CA GLY A 84 14.51 0.99 19.73
C GLY A 84 12.99 1.13 19.58
N ASP A 85 12.30 1.00 20.71
CA ASP A 85 10.86 0.79 20.76
C ASP A 85 10.01 1.93 20.17
N LEU A 86 10.45 3.19 20.28
CA LEU A 86 9.68 4.32 19.74
C LEU A 86 9.67 4.30 18.20
N CYS A 87 10.83 4.05 17.58
CA CYS A 87 10.93 3.93 16.12
C CYS A 87 10.23 2.67 15.62
N GLY A 88 10.34 1.56 16.36
CA GLY A 88 9.55 0.35 16.12
C GLY A 88 8.05 0.63 16.16
N PHE A 89 7.58 1.39 17.16
CA PHE A 89 6.18 1.79 17.29
C PHE A 89 5.71 2.66 16.13
N PHE A 90 6.45 3.72 15.77
CA PHE A 90 6.08 4.56 14.61
C PHE A 90 6.08 3.76 13.30
N SER A 91 7.00 2.80 13.15
CA SER A 91 6.96 1.88 12.02
C SER A 91 5.72 0.99 12.04
N ALA A 92 5.32 0.45 13.19
CA ALA A 92 4.13 -0.40 13.32
C ALA A 92 2.84 0.40 13.08
N TRP A 93 2.73 1.61 13.67
CA TRP A 93 1.60 2.51 13.51
C TRP A 93 1.43 2.96 12.05
N GLY A 94 2.53 3.37 11.41
CA GLY A 94 2.50 3.79 10.01
C GLY A 94 2.10 2.67 9.06
N TYR A 95 2.71 1.49 9.24
CA TYR A 95 2.35 0.30 8.47
C TYR A 95 0.88 -0.10 8.66
N TRP A 96 0.40 -0.13 9.91
CA TRP A 96 -0.98 -0.47 10.23
C TRP A 96 -1.98 0.53 9.65
N LEU A 97 -1.72 1.83 9.80
CA LEU A 97 -2.63 2.87 9.31
C LEU A 97 -2.65 2.89 7.77
N SER A 98 -1.48 2.71 7.12
CA SER A 98 -1.39 2.50 5.68
C SER A 98 -2.28 1.33 5.23
N ALA A 99 -2.17 0.17 5.89
CA ALA A 99 -2.98 -1.00 5.57
C ALA A 99 -4.48 -0.78 5.83
N ALA A 100 -4.84 -0.07 6.90
CA ALA A 100 -6.22 0.26 7.21
C ALA A 100 -6.83 1.20 6.14
N VAL A 101 -6.10 2.24 5.72
CA VAL A 101 -6.55 3.16 4.67
C VAL A 101 -6.63 2.45 3.31
N ALA A 102 -5.67 1.56 3.00
CA ALA A 102 -5.73 0.73 1.80
C ALA A 102 -6.97 -0.17 1.75
N ASN A 103 -7.42 -0.69 2.91
CA ASN A 103 -8.68 -1.43 2.99
C ASN A 103 -9.92 -0.58 2.66
N VAL A 104 -9.91 0.72 2.96
CA VAL A 104 -10.99 1.63 2.55
C VAL A 104 -11.01 1.79 1.03
N SER A 105 -9.84 1.90 0.38
CA SER A 105 -9.75 2.10 -1.07
C SER A 105 -10.28 0.89 -1.85
N TYR A 106 -10.13 -0.32 -1.30
CA TYR A 106 -10.74 -1.54 -1.82
C TYR A 106 -12.26 -1.51 -1.81
N LEU A 107 -12.87 -0.96 -0.75
CA LEU A 107 -14.32 -0.84 -0.68
C LEU A 107 -14.81 0.19 -1.72
N VAL A 108 -14.20 1.38 -1.73
CA VAL A 108 -14.55 2.47 -2.65
C VAL A 108 -14.45 2.02 -4.11
N ILE A 109 -13.35 1.37 -4.51
CA ILE A 109 -13.17 0.96 -5.91
C ILE A 109 -14.16 -0.14 -6.34
N VAL A 110 -14.57 -1.04 -5.43
CA VAL A 110 -15.56 -2.08 -5.74
C VAL A 110 -16.89 -1.43 -6.10
N PHE A 111 -17.34 -0.44 -5.32
CA PHE A 111 -18.59 0.25 -5.62
C PHE A 111 -18.45 1.22 -6.81
N SER A 112 -17.30 1.88 -6.98
CA SER A 112 -17.00 2.65 -8.21
C SER A 112 -17.10 1.77 -9.47
N THR A 113 -16.61 0.52 -9.37
CA THR A 113 -16.69 -0.46 -10.46
C THR A 113 -18.13 -0.92 -10.71
N LEU A 114 -18.94 -1.09 -9.67
CA LEU A 114 -20.38 -1.35 -9.82
C LEU A 114 -21.11 -0.17 -10.50
N GLY A 115 -20.68 1.06 -10.24
CA GLY A 115 -21.15 2.25 -10.94
C GLY A 115 -21.03 2.14 -12.47
N LEU A 116 -19.98 1.50 -12.99
CA LEU A 116 -19.81 1.28 -14.43
C LEU A 116 -20.93 0.42 -15.06
N PHE A 117 -21.64 -0.39 -14.27
CA PHE A 117 -22.72 -1.26 -14.74
C PHE A 117 -24.12 -0.71 -14.45
N PHE A 118 -24.28 0.02 -13.34
CA PHE A 118 -25.58 0.40 -12.82
C PHE A 118 -25.88 1.90 -12.88
N ASP A 119 -24.87 2.76 -12.94
CA ASP A 119 -25.10 4.20 -13.05
C ASP A 119 -25.51 4.56 -14.48
N THR A 120 -26.44 5.51 -14.60
CA THR A 120 -26.97 6.02 -15.87
C THR A 120 -26.95 7.55 -15.83
N SER A 121 -27.04 8.22 -16.98
CA SER A 121 -27.01 9.69 -17.05
C SER A 121 -28.07 10.40 -16.21
N SER A 122 -29.17 9.73 -15.84
CA SER A 122 -30.25 10.26 -15.01
C SER A 122 -30.24 9.78 -13.55
N LEU A 123 -29.38 8.81 -13.20
CA LEU A 123 -29.36 8.19 -11.87
C LEU A 123 -27.95 7.71 -11.52
N THR A 124 -27.37 8.32 -10.49
CA THR A 124 -26.06 7.93 -9.93
C THR A 124 -26.28 7.16 -8.63
N LEU A 125 -26.16 5.83 -8.69
CA LEU A 125 -26.31 4.95 -7.53
C LEU A 125 -25.00 4.83 -6.75
N PHE A 126 -23.89 4.61 -7.45
CA PHE A 126 -22.60 4.33 -6.84
C PHE A 126 -21.57 5.46 -7.02
N GLY A 127 -21.64 6.20 -8.12
CA GLY A 127 -20.71 7.27 -8.45
C GLY A 127 -19.26 6.77 -8.47
N ASN A 128 -18.35 7.53 -7.86
CA ASN A 128 -16.96 7.12 -7.68
C ASN A 128 -16.76 6.21 -6.45
N GLY A 129 -17.80 5.48 -6.05
CA GLY A 129 -17.83 4.67 -4.83
C GLY A 129 -18.02 5.46 -3.54
N ASN A 130 -18.44 6.73 -3.65
CA ASN A 130 -18.58 7.67 -2.54
C ASN A 130 -20.03 8.14 -2.30
N THR A 131 -21.02 7.52 -2.93
CA THR A 131 -22.43 7.77 -2.64
C THR A 131 -22.85 7.17 -1.30
N LEU A 132 -23.94 7.69 -0.71
CA LEU A 132 -24.48 7.17 0.54
C LEU A 132 -24.82 5.66 0.46
N LEU A 133 -25.30 5.20 -0.70
CA LEU A 133 -25.54 3.78 -0.97
C LEU A 133 -24.24 2.98 -0.97
N SER A 134 -23.19 3.47 -1.65
CA SER A 134 -21.87 2.82 -1.68
C SER A 134 -21.30 2.67 -0.28
N ILE A 135 -21.44 3.69 0.56
CA ILE A 135 -20.95 3.67 1.94
C ILE A 135 -21.75 2.70 2.80
N GLY A 136 -23.08 2.71 2.69
CA GLY A 136 -23.93 1.77 3.42
C GLY A 136 -23.59 0.31 3.11
N LEU A 137 -23.41 -0.02 1.82
CA LEU A 137 -23.03 -1.37 1.40
C LEU A 137 -21.57 -1.71 1.76
N SER A 138 -20.64 -0.74 1.68
CA SER A 138 -19.27 -0.89 2.15
C SER A 138 -19.21 -1.19 3.65
N SER A 139 -20.01 -0.49 4.45
CA SER A 139 -20.13 -0.73 5.90
C SER A 139 -20.65 -2.13 6.20
N ILE A 140 -21.66 -2.61 5.46
CA ILE A 140 -22.13 -3.99 5.59
C ILE A 140 -20.98 -4.97 5.31
N LEU A 141 -20.20 -4.73 4.25
CA LEU A 141 -19.07 -5.59 3.90
C LEU A 141 -17.96 -5.57 4.96
N ILE A 142 -17.65 -4.40 5.55
CA ILE A 142 -16.69 -4.26 6.67
C ILE A 142 -17.11 -5.17 7.82
N TRP A 143 -18.34 -5.05 8.28
CA TRP A 143 -18.81 -5.79 9.46
C TRP A 143 -19.05 -7.27 9.20
N LEU A 144 -19.40 -7.63 7.96
CA LEU A 144 -19.45 -9.03 7.52
C LEU A 144 -18.06 -9.65 7.61
N VAL A 145 -17.04 -9.03 7.02
CA VAL A 145 -15.66 -9.53 7.06
C VAL A 145 -15.12 -9.54 8.49
N HIS A 146 -15.38 -8.49 9.28
CA HIS A 146 -15.06 -8.44 10.71
C HIS A 146 -15.62 -9.67 11.46
N THR A 147 -16.90 -9.99 11.25
CA THR A 147 -17.56 -11.12 11.91
C THR A 147 -16.96 -12.46 11.46
N LEU A 148 -16.63 -12.60 10.18
CA LEU A 148 -15.95 -13.79 9.66
C LEU A 148 -14.57 -13.97 10.33
N VAL A 149 -13.78 -12.90 10.41
CA VAL A 149 -12.46 -12.96 11.05
C VAL A 149 -12.57 -13.30 12.54
N LEU A 150 -13.54 -12.72 13.28
CA LEU A 150 -13.79 -13.10 14.68
C LEU A 150 -14.16 -14.58 14.85
N ARG A 151 -14.86 -15.16 13.88
CA ARG A 151 -15.19 -16.60 13.84
C ARG A 151 -14.00 -17.48 13.45
N GLY A 152 -12.81 -16.91 13.29
CA GLY A 152 -11.60 -17.63 12.91
C GLY A 152 -11.55 -18.00 11.42
N VAL A 153 -12.39 -17.37 10.58
CA VAL A 153 -12.32 -17.55 9.14
C VAL A 153 -11.01 -16.94 8.66
N GLN A 154 -10.17 -17.79 8.09
CA GLN A 154 -8.95 -17.41 7.41
C GLN A 154 -9.17 -17.54 5.90
N THR A 155 -8.42 -16.79 5.10
CA THR A 155 -8.44 -16.97 3.64
C THR A 155 -8.00 -18.39 3.30
N ALA A 156 -8.86 -19.18 2.65
CA ALA A 156 -8.46 -20.48 2.13
C ALA A 156 -7.42 -20.31 1.02
N ALA A 157 -6.43 -21.20 0.96
CA ALA A 157 -5.39 -21.15 -0.09
C ALA A 157 -6.00 -21.14 -1.50
N ILE A 158 -7.11 -21.85 -1.70
CA ILE A 158 -7.88 -21.86 -2.96
C ILE A 158 -8.46 -20.48 -3.27
N VAL A 159 -9.01 -19.77 -2.29
CA VAL A 159 -9.56 -18.42 -2.49
C VAL A 159 -8.46 -17.44 -2.88
N ASN A 160 -7.30 -17.49 -2.21
CA ASN A 160 -6.15 -16.64 -2.59
C ASN A 160 -5.62 -16.98 -4.00
N TYR A 161 -5.58 -18.27 -4.35
CA TYR A 161 -5.18 -18.70 -5.70
C TYR A 161 -6.16 -18.23 -6.78
N VAL A 162 -7.46 -18.45 -6.56
CA VAL A 162 -8.52 -18.02 -7.48
C VAL A 162 -8.50 -16.50 -7.64
N THR A 163 -8.36 -15.75 -6.56
CA THR A 163 -8.30 -14.27 -6.61
C THR A 163 -7.03 -13.77 -7.29
N THR A 164 -5.89 -14.48 -7.16
CA THR A 164 -4.65 -14.20 -7.90
C THR A 164 -4.80 -14.45 -9.40
N ILE A 165 -5.47 -15.52 -9.81
CA ILE A 165 -5.76 -15.77 -11.22
C ILE A 165 -6.77 -14.74 -11.76
N ALA A 166 -7.83 -14.47 -11.00
CA ALA A 166 -8.89 -13.54 -11.36
C ALA A 166 -8.38 -12.11 -11.58
N LYS A 167 -7.29 -11.71 -10.92
CA LYS A 167 -6.63 -10.42 -11.16
C LYS A 167 -5.64 -10.44 -12.33
N LEU A 168 -4.90 -11.53 -12.54
CA LEU A 168 -3.90 -11.61 -13.61
C LEU A 168 -4.51 -11.71 -15.01
N ILE A 169 -5.62 -12.46 -15.18
CA ILE A 169 -6.25 -12.65 -16.49
C ILE A 169 -6.68 -11.31 -17.12
N PRO A 170 -7.47 -10.45 -16.46
CA PRO A 170 -7.87 -9.16 -17.01
C PRO A 170 -6.67 -8.25 -17.32
N ILE A 171 -5.64 -8.26 -16.47
CA ILE A 171 -4.42 -7.47 -16.68
C ILE A 171 -3.67 -7.93 -17.93
N ILE A 172 -3.52 -9.24 -18.13
CA ILE A 172 -2.84 -9.79 -19.31
C ILE A 172 -3.64 -9.46 -20.58
N ILE A 173 -4.96 -9.64 -20.55
CA ILE A 173 -5.84 -9.27 -21.66
C ILE A 173 -5.69 -7.78 -21.99
N PHE A 174 -5.69 -6.93 -20.97
CA PHE A 174 -5.49 -5.49 -21.12
C PHE A 174 -4.15 -5.16 -21.78
N ILE A 175 -3.05 -5.73 -21.27
CA ILE A 175 -1.70 -5.50 -21.80
C ILE A 175 -1.62 -5.92 -23.28
N VAL A 176 -2.14 -7.09 -23.64
CA VAL A 176 -2.11 -7.58 -25.02
C VAL A 176 -2.95 -6.68 -25.93
N ALA A 177 -4.16 -6.32 -25.52
CA ALA A 177 -5.02 -5.42 -26.30
C ALA A 177 -4.39 -4.03 -26.47
N ALA A 178 -3.84 -3.47 -25.40
CA ALA A 178 -3.17 -2.17 -25.42
C ALA A 178 -1.90 -2.19 -26.28
N LEU A 179 -1.13 -3.29 -26.27
CA LEU A 179 0.06 -3.45 -27.10
C LEU A 179 -0.30 -3.47 -28.59
N ILE A 180 -1.38 -4.17 -28.97
CA ILE A 180 -1.87 -4.22 -30.36
C ILE A 180 -2.39 -2.85 -30.81
N ALA A 181 -3.06 -2.13 -29.92
CA ALA A 181 -3.65 -0.82 -30.20
C ALA A 181 -2.69 0.37 -30.02
N PHE A 182 -1.45 0.11 -29.59
CA PHE A 182 -0.48 1.14 -29.24
C PHE A 182 -0.09 2.00 -30.45
N LYS A 183 -0.15 3.32 -30.29
CA LYS A 183 0.25 4.30 -31.31
C LYS A 183 1.34 5.20 -30.77
N TRP A 184 2.51 5.16 -31.41
CA TRP A 184 3.68 5.97 -31.00
C TRP A 184 3.36 7.47 -30.98
N HIS A 185 2.63 7.98 -31.96
CA HIS A 185 2.24 9.39 -32.01
C HIS A 185 1.34 9.79 -30.84
N THR A 186 0.48 8.90 -30.35
CA THR A 186 -0.34 9.17 -29.15
C THR A 186 0.52 9.20 -27.90
N PHE A 187 1.47 8.26 -27.78
CA PHE A 187 2.38 8.19 -26.64
C PHE A 187 3.32 9.41 -26.52
N THR A 188 3.79 9.93 -27.65
CA THR A 188 4.68 11.11 -27.68
C THR A 188 3.93 12.43 -27.72
N PHE A 189 2.59 12.39 -27.81
CA PHE A 189 1.77 13.58 -27.69
C PHE A 189 1.91 14.17 -26.29
N ASP A 190 2.27 15.45 -26.22
CA ASP A 190 2.59 16.14 -24.96
C ASP A 190 3.58 15.38 -24.05
N PHE A 191 4.61 14.78 -24.65
CA PHE A 191 5.58 13.93 -23.94
C PHE A 191 6.21 14.63 -22.71
N SER A 192 6.39 15.95 -22.77
CA SER A 192 6.95 16.76 -21.68
C SER A 192 5.91 17.34 -20.71
N GLY A 193 4.60 17.18 -20.96
CA GLY A 193 3.54 17.62 -20.05
C GLY A 193 3.25 19.13 -20.04
N ARG A 194 3.36 19.80 -21.19
CA ARG A 194 3.03 21.23 -21.32
C ARG A 194 1.53 21.51 -21.24
N GLN A 195 0.68 20.51 -21.44
CA GLN A 195 -0.78 20.66 -21.33
C GLN A 195 -1.31 20.28 -19.94
N ILE A 196 -0.44 19.91 -19.00
CA ILE A 196 -0.82 19.66 -17.61
C ILE A 196 -1.09 21.00 -16.92
N ALA A 197 -2.15 21.06 -16.12
CA ALA A 197 -2.55 22.26 -15.40
C ALA A 197 -1.38 22.81 -14.55
N ASN A 198 -1.18 24.14 -14.61
CA ASN A 198 -0.09 24.86 -13.96
C ASN A 198 1.33 24.56 -14.49
N GLU A 199 1.45 23.83 -15.61
CA GLU A 199 2.71 23.51 -16.27
C GLU A 199 3.84 23.09 -15.30
N PRO A 200 3.59 22.09 -14.43
CA PRO A 200 4.57 21.69 -13.42
C PRO A 200 5.86 21.23 -14.09
N SER A 201 6.99 21.53 -13.45
CA SER A 201 8.29 21.09 -13.95
C SER A 201 8.34 19.56 -14.07
N LEU A 202 9.14 19.03 -14.99
CA LEU A 202 9.32 17.57 -15.14
C LEU A 202 9.71 16.92 -13.80
N PHE A 203 10.52 17.61 -12.99
CA PHE A 203 10.92 17.15 -11.68
C PHE A 203 9.76 17.07 -10.69
N ASP A 204 8.85 18.04 -10.71
CA ASP A 204 7.65 18.01 -9.86
C ASP A 204 6.69 16.90 -10.27
N GLN A 205 6.49 16.70 -11.57
CA GLN A 205 5.69 15.57 -12.08
C GLN A 205 6.28 14.23 -11.64
N VAL A 206 7.61 14.05 -11.76
CA VAL A 206 8.29 12.83 -11.29
C VAL A 206 8.05 12.62 -9.80
N LYS A 207 8.20 13.65 -8.95
CA LYS A 207 7.91 13.53 -7.51
C LYS A 207 6.48 13.07 -7.24
N GLN A 208 5.49 13.65 -7.93
CA GLN A 208 4.09 13.31 -7.72
C GLN A 208 3.78 11.85 -8.11
N THR A 209 4.43 11.30 -9.16
CA THR A 209 4.25 9.88 -9.52
C THR A 209 4.76 8.91 -8.44
N MET A 210 5.65 9.36 -7.55
CA MET A 210 6.27 8.50 -6.54
C MET A 210 5.25 7.93 -5.57
N LEU A 211 4.29 8.72 -5.10
CA LEU A 211 3.26 8.24 -4.17
C LEU A 211 2.42 7.13 -4.81
N ILE A 212 2.03 7.31 -6.08
CA ILE A 212 1.26 6.29 -6.83
C ILE A 212 2.09 5.03 -7.05
N THR A 213 3.35 5.17 -7.47
CA THR A 213 4.22 4.01 -7.68
C THR A 213 4.54 3.27 -6.37
N VAL A 214 4.75 3.96 -5.25
CA VAL A 214 4.96 3.33 -3.95
C VAL A 214 3.71 2.59 -3.51
N TRP A 215 2.53 3.21 -3.64
CA TRP A 215 1.24 2.61 -3.31
C TRP A 215 1.08 1.21 -3.93
N VAL A 216 1.35 1.07 -5.23
CA VAL A 216 1.13 -0.21 -5.94
C VAL A 216 2.11 -1.31 -5.52
N PHE A 217 3.22 -0.94 -4.88
CA PHE A 217 4.23 -1.85 -4.37
C PHE A 217 4.08 -2.18 -2.89
N ILE A 218 3.16 -1.51 -2.18
CA ILE A 218 2.79 -1.91 -0.82
C ILE A 218 2.31 -3.36 -0.85
N GLY A 219 2.81 -4.18 0.08
CA GLY A 219 2.62 -5.62 0.06
C GLY A 219 3.81 -6.42 -0.48
N VAL A 220 4.88 -5.77 -0.95
CA VAL A 220 6.15 -6.45 -1.31
C VAL A 220 6.71 -7.25 -0.12
N GLU A 221 6.48 -6.75 1.10
CA GLU A 221 6.83 -7.40 2.37
C GLU A 221 6.01 -8.68 2.68
N GLY A 222 5.00 -9.03 1.87
CA GLY A 222 4.11 -10.17 2.14
C GLY A 222 4.84 -11.50 2.39
N ALA A 223 5.92 -11.78 1.65
CA ALA A 223 6.73 -12.98 1.89
C ALA A 223 7.56 -12.89 3.19
N VAL A 224 8.01 -11.69 3.57
CA VAL A 224 8.76 -11.44 4.81
C VAL A 224 7.89 -11.78 6.02
N VAL A 225 6.62 -11.36 5.99
CA VAL A 225 5.64 -11.59 7.06
C VAL A 225 5.40 -13.09 7.29
N VAL A 226 5.38 -13.90 6.23
CA VAL A 226 5.18 -15.36 6.34
C VAL A 226 6.48 -16.17 6.35
N SER A 227 7.63 -15.51 6.53
CA SER A 227 8.96 -16.14 6.42
C SER A 227 9.16 -17.33 7.36
N SER A 228 8.50 -17.35 8.53
CA SER A 228 8.52 -18.47 9.49
C SER A 228 7.91 -19.76 8.93
N ARG A 229 7.07 -19.66 7.89
CA ARG A 229 6.39 -20.79 7.22
C ARG A 229 7.07 -21.23 5.93
N ALA A 230 8.16 -20.57 5.54
CA ALA A 230 8.90 -20.89 4.31
C ALA A 230 9.69 -22.21 4.43
N LYS A 231 9.79 -22.95 3.33
CA LYS A 231 10.60 -24.18 3.24
C LYS A 231 12.07 -23.88 3.47
N ASN A 232 12.56 -22.84 2.80
CA ASN A 232 13.88 -22.27 3.00
C ASN A 232 13.75 -20.75 3.13
N ARG A 233 14.35 -20.15 4.16
CA ARG A 233 14.33 -18.67 4.34
C ARG A 233 15.00 -17.93 3.17
N LYS A 234 16.00 -18.55 2.52
CA LYS A 234 16.63 -18.00 1.31
C LYS A 234 15.66 -17.82 0.14
N ASP A 235 14.61 -18.65 0.08
CA ASP A 235 13.59 -18.55 -0.97
C ASP A 235 12.66 -17.35 -0.76
N VAL A 236 12.53 -16.83 0.46
CA VAL A 236 11.73 -15.63 0.78
C VAL A 236 12.26 -14.41 0.04
N GLY A 237 13.59 -14.17 0.11
CA GLY A 237 14.21 -13.07 -0.61
C GLY A 237 14.12 -13.21 -2.13
N ARG A 238 14.35 -14.43 -2.65
CA ARG A 238 14.20 -14.72 -4.09
C ARG A 238 12.76 -14.51 -4.57
N ALA A 239 11.78 -14.98 -3.79
CA ALA A 239 10.36 -14.79 -4.07
C ALA A 239 9.97 -13.31 -4.10
N THR A 240 10.50 -12.53 -3.15
CA THR A 240 10.25 -11.09 -3.07
C THR A 240 10.73 -10.38 -4.33
N ILE A 241 11.95 -10.68 -4.79
CA ILE A 241 12.51 -10.09 -6.01
C ILE A 241 11.74 -10.54 -7.26
N LEU A 242 11.46 -11.83 -7.41
CA LEU A 242 10.71 -12.34 -8.57
C LEU A 242 9.31 -11.75 -8.64
N GLY A 243 8.62 -11.68 -7.49
CA GLY A 243 7.30 -11.07 -7.41
C GLY A 243 7.34 -9.59 -7.73
N LEU A 244 8.30 -8.86 -7.16
CA LEU A 244 8.51 -7.43 -7.44
C LEU A 244 8.76 -7.16 -8.92
N LEU A 245 9.70 -7.88 -9.55
CA LEU A 245 10.01 -7.70 -10.98
C LEU A 245 8.82 -8.03 -11.87
N THR A 246 8.04 -9.05 -11.50
CA THR A 246 6.80 -9.41 -12.22
C THR A 246 5.78 -8.28 -12.12
N CYS A 247 5.51 -7.78 -10.92
CA CYS A 247 4.58 -6.67 -10.73
C CYS A 247 5.08 -5.38 -11.39
N LEU A 248 6.37 -5.06 -11.29
CA LEU A 248 6.97 -3.90 -11.96
C LEU A 248 6.74 -3.98 -13.48
N PHE A 249 6.98 -5.14 -14.10
CA PHE A 249 6.71 -5.34 -15.51
C PHE A 249 5.22 -5.11 -15.85
N LEU A 250 4.31 -5.68 -15.07
CA LEU A 250 2.87 -5.53 -15.28
C LEU A 250 2.43 -4.07 -15.12
N TYR A 251 2.88 -3.38 -14.08
CA TYR A 251 2.48 -2.00 -13.78
C TYR A 251 3.01 -1.00 -14.81
N VAL A 252 4.28 -1.15 -15.20
CA VAL A 252 4.87 -0.35 -16.29
C VAL A 252 4.14 -0.59 -17.60
N SER A 253 3.82 -1.85 -17.92
CA SER A 253 3.09 -2.19 -19.15
C SER A 253 1.69 -1.60 -19.16
N VAL A 254 0.92 -1.78 -18.08
CA VAL A 254 -0.45 -1.26 -17.97
C VAL A 254 -0.48 0.26 -18.09
N THR A 255 0.48 0.97 -17.48
CA THR A 255 0.51 2.44 -17.50
C THR A 255 1.02 3.01 -18.83
N LEU A 256 2.22 2.62 -19.28
CA LEU A 256 2.83 3.22 -20.46
C LEU A 256 2.12 2.81 -21.75
N LEU A 257 1.63 1.56 -21.86
CA LEU A 257 0.86 1.16 -23.03
C LEU A 257 -0.47 1.92 -23.10
N ALA A 258 -1.14 2.14 -21.97
CA ALA A 258 -2.36 2.93 -21.92
C ALA A 258 -2.17 4.35 -22.47
N MET A 259 -1.05 5.01 -22.14
CA MET A 259 -0.70 6.34 -22.67
C MET A 259 -0.40 6.34 -24.18
N GLY A 260 -0.13 5.18 -24.79
CA GLY A 260 -0.05 5.04 -26.24
C GLY A 260 -1.37 4.64 -26.91
N VAL A 261 -2.38 4.25 -26.13
CA VAL A 261 -3.74 3.98 -26.63
C VAL A 261 -4.59 5.24 -26.57
N VAL A 262 -4.56 5.95 -25.44
CA VAL A 262 -5.32 7.17 -25.17
C VAL A 262 -4.34 8.29 -24.81
N SER A 263 -4.55 9.49 -25.36
CA SER A 263 -3.69 10.64 -25.05
C SER A 263 -3.73 10.98 -23.54
N THR A 264 -2.62 11.40 -22.96
CA THR A 264 -2.53 11.71 -21.52
C THR A 264 -3.61 12.70 -21.04
N PRO A 265 -3.90 13.82 -21.74
CA PRO A 265 -4.94 14.76 -21.30
C PRO A 265 -6.37 14.19 -21.32
N GLU A 266 -6.64 13.23 -22.21
CA GLU A 266 -7.91 12.52 -22.26
C GLU A 266 -7.98 11.45 -21.17
N LEU A 267 -6.91 10.66 -21.03
CA LEU A 267 -6.78 9.60 -20.04
C LEU A 267 -6.93 10.13 -18.60
N ALA A 268 -6.42 11.33 -18.32
CA ALA A 268 -6.56 12.01 -17.03
C ALA A 268 -8.02 12.20 -16.59
N LYS A 269 -8.97 12.25 -17.54
CA LYS A 269 -10.40 12.49 -17.30
C LYS A 269 -11.22 11.22 -17.11
N TYR A 270 -10.60 10.04 -17.26
CA TYR A 270 -11.32 8.78 -17.17
C TYR A 270 -11.73 8.49 -15.71
N PRO A 271 -12.87 7.84 -15.47
CA PRO A 271 -13.21 7.36 -14.13
C PRO A 271 -12.36 6.14 -13.76
N ASN A 272 -12.18 5.92 -12.46
CA ASN A 272 -11.54 4.72 -11.94
C ASN A 272 -12.54 3.56 -11.76
N PRO A 273 -12.20 2.31 -12.15
CA PRO A 273 -10.93 1.84 -12.75
C PRO A 273 -10.77 2.22 -14.24
N SER A 274 -9.73 2.99 -14.56
CA SER A 274 -9.50 3.52 -15.92
C SER A 274 -9.22 2.45 -16.99
N THR A 275 -8.62 1.33 -16.59
CA THR A 275 -8.41 0.16 -17.47
C THR A 275 -9.70 -0.40 -18.05
N ALA A 276 -10.84 -0.27 -17.36
CA ALA A 276 -12.14 -0.72 -17.86
C ALA A 276 -12.59 0.12 -19.07
N LYS A 277 -12.45 1.45 -18.98
CA LYS A 277 -12.82 2.37 -20.07
C LYS A 277 -11.89 2.30 -21.26
N ILE A 278 -10.60 2.13 -21.02
CA ILE A 278 -9.63 1.92 -22.11
C ILE A 278 -9.96 0.60 -22.83
N LEU A 279 -10.20 -0.50 -22.09
CA LEU A 279 -10.54 -1.77 -22.73
C LEU A 279 -11.91 -1.74 -23.42
N GLU A 280 -12.86 -0.96 -22.89
CA GLU A 280 -14.14 -0.67 -23.56
C GLU A 280 -13.93 -0.04 -24.94
N ALA A 281 -13.03 0.94 -25.04
CA ALA A 281 -12.70 1.59 -26.31
C ALA A 281 -12.03 0.64 -27.33
N LEU A 282 -11.35 -0.41 -26.85
CA LEU A 282 -10.63 -1.37 -27.70
C LEU A 282 -11.49 -2.54 -28.18
N ILE A 283 -12.30 -3.13 -27.29
CA ILE A 283 -13.05 -4.37 -27.58
C ILE A 283 -14.54 -4.27 -27.23
N GLY A 284 -15.05 -3.07 -27.00
CA GLY A 284 -16.45 -2.80 -26.65
C GLY A 284 -16.79 -3.16 -25.19
N LYS A 285 -18.10 -3.21 -24.89
CA LYS A 285 -18.63 -3.43 -23.52
C LYS A 285 -18.10 -4.69 -22.82
N THR A 286 -17.68 -5.70 -23.58
CA THR A 286 -17.02 -6.89 -23.05
C THR A 286 -15.77 -6.54 -22.24
N GLY A 287 -15.03 -5.50 -22.62
CA GLY A 287 -13.88 -4.99 -21.87
C GLY A 287 -14.24 -4.53 -20.45
N VAL A 288 -15.36 -3.82 -20.30
CA VAL A 288 -15.88 -3.39 -18.98
C VAL A 288 -16.21 -4.60 -18.12
N VAL A 289 -16.86 -5.62 -18.70
CA VAL A 289 -17.23 -6.85 -17.98
C VAL A 289 -15.98 -7.61 -17.52
N ILE A 290 -14.97 -7.77 -18.38
CA ILE A 290 -13.72 -8.48 -18.07
C ILE A 290 -12.97 -7.78 -16.93
N ILE A 291 -12.73 -6.48 -17.05
CA ILE A 291 -12.02 -5.71 -16.00
C ILE A 291 -12.87 -5.65 -14.74
N GLY A 292 -14.15 -5.31 -14.84
CA GLY A 292 -15.02 -5.12 -13.70
C GLY A 292 -15.21 -6.38 -12.86
N ALA A 293 -15.52 -7.52 -13.50
CA ALA A 293 -15.66 -8.79 -12.79
C ALA A 293 -14.33 -9.24 -12.15
N GLY A 294 -13.22 -9.13 -12.90
CA GLY A 294 -11.89 -9.47 -12.41
C GLY A 294 -11.44 -8.61 -11.23
N LEU A 295 -11.70 -7.30 -11.29
CA LEU A 295 -11.44 -6.36 -10.20
C LEU A 295 -12.28 -6.70 -8.97
N ILE A 296 -13.59 -6.88 -9.10
CA ILE A 296 -14.47 -7.17 -7.96
C ILE A 296 -14.02 -8.45 -7.25
N ILE A 297 -13.75 -9.54 -7.99
CA ILE A 297 -13.27 -10.80 -7.42
C ILE A 297 -11.90 -10.60 -6.74
N SER A 298 -10.97 -9.91 -7.42
CA SER A 298 -9.64 -9.62 -6.91
C SER A 298 -9.67 -8.85 -5.59
N VAL A 299 -10.43 -7.75 -5.57
CA VAL A 299 -10.44 -6.79 -4.47
C VAL A 299 -11.19 -7.33 -3.27
N CYS A 300 -12.29 -8.06 -3.46
CA CYS A 300 -12.98 -8.75 -2.35
C CYS A 300 -12.06 -9.79 -1.68
N GLY A 301 -11.27 -10.52 -2.47
CA GLY A 301 -10.25 -11.44 -1.94
C GLY A 301 -9.15 -10.72 -1.17
N ALA A 302 -8.59 -9.67 -1.78
CA ALA A 302 -7.54 -8.85 -1.19
C ALA A 302 -7.99 -8.18 0.12
N TYR A 303 -9.23 -7.69 0.18
CA TYR A 303 -9.80 -7.02 1.34
C TYR A 303 -9.80 -7.92 2.58
N LEU A 304 -10.20 -9.18 2.44
CA LEU A 304 -10.13 -10.14 3.56
C LEU A 304 -8.68 -10.38 4.00
N SER A 305 -7.77 -10.62 3.06
CA SER A 305 -6.36 -10.89 3.38
C SER A 305 -5.65 -9.68 4.02
N TRP A 306 -5.91 -8.48 3.54
CA TRP A 306 -5.37 -7.25 4.10
C TRP A 306 -6.02 -6.87 5.42
N THR A 307 -7.30 -7.21 5.66
CA THR A 307 -7.92 -7.06 6.99
C THR A 307 -7.22 -7.93 8.03
N LEU A 308 -6.88 -9.19 7.67
CA LEU A 308 -6.11 -10.07 8.54
C LEU A 308 -4.72 -9.50 8.84
N LEU A 309 -4.00 -9.06 7.80
CA LEU A 309 -2.64 -8.53 7.95
C LEU A 309 -2.58 -7.19 8.71
N ALA A 310 -3.56 -6.30 8.49
CA ALA A 310 -3.70 -5.08 9.28
C ALA A 310 -3.97 -5.43 10.76
N THR A 311 -4.84 -6.40 11.03
CA THR A 311 -5.14 -6.87 12.40
C THR A 311 -3.92 -7.48 13.10
N GLU A 312 -3.08 -8.21 12.37
CA GLU A 312 -1.86 -8.82 12.92
C GLU A 312 -0.80 -7.78 13.34
N THR A 313 -0.86 -6.57 12.80
CA THR A 313 0.16 -5.54 13.07
C THR A 313 0.08 -5.03 14.53
N PRO A 314 -1.06 -4.48 15.03
CA PRO A 314 -1.19 -4.13 16.44
C PRO A 314 -1.00 -5.33 17.38
N TYR A 315 -1.45 -6.52 16.96
CA TYR A 315 -1.29 -7.75 17.75
C TYR A 315 0.19 -8.12 17.98
N SER A 316 0.97 -8.12 16.90
CA SER A 316 2.39 -8.43 16.96
C SER A 316 3.17 -7.31 17.66
N ALA A 317 2.85 -6.04 17.40
CA ALA A 317 3.46 -4.92 18.11
C ALA A 317 3.16 -4.93 19.62
N ALA A 318 1.99 -5.43 20.04
CA ALA A 318 1.65 -5.59 21.46
C ALA A 318 2.46 -6.70 22.13
N LYS A 319 2.72 -7.80 21.42
CA LYS A 319 3.60 -8.89 21.90
C LYS A 319 5.04 -8.42 22.10
N GLU A 320 5.51 -7.52 21.24
CA GLU A 320 6.84 -6.91 21.34
C GLU A 320 6.88 -5.71 22.31
N GLY A 321 5.82 -5.45 23.08
CA GLY A 321 5.77 -4.40 24.10
C GLY A 321 5.67 -2.96 23.57
N MET A 322 5.32 -2.79 22.29
CA MET A 322 5.16 -1.48 21.65
C MET A 322 3.71 -0.98 21.68
N PHE A 323 2.72 -1.88 21.79
CA PHE A 323 1.30 -1.57 21.92
C PHE A 323 0.74 -2.03 23.28
N PRO A 324 -0.44 -1.50 23.70
CA PRO A 324 -1.10 -1.95 24.93
C PRO A 324 -1.28 -3.47 24.97
N LYS A 325 -1.06 -4.09 26.13
CA LYS A 325 -1.06 -5.56 26.32
C LYS A 325 -2.37 -6.20 25.90
N CYS A 326 -3.47 -5.46 26.00
CA CYS A 326 -4.79 -5.91 25.61
C CYS A 326 -4.92 -6.27 24.12
N PHE A 327 -4.07 -5.70 23.25
CA PHE A 327 -4.02 -6.03 21.82
C PHE A 327 -3.30 -7.35 21.54
N ALA A 328 -2.59 -7.93 22.53
CA ALA A 328 -1.97 -9.25 22.41
C ALA A 328 -2.94 -10.41 22.73
N GLU A 329 -4.20 -10.12 23.08
CA GLU A 329 -5.23 -11.11 23.39
C GLU A 329 -5.89 -11.68 22.13
N THR A 330 -6.18 -12.99 22.14
CA THR A 330 -6.96 -13.68 21.09
C THR A 330 -8.23 -14.28 21.67
N ASN A 331 -9.30 -14.38 20.86
CA ASN A 331 -10.49 -15.15 21.24
C ASN A 331 -10.27 -16.68 21.15
N SER A 332 -11.31 -17.45 21.46
CA SER A 332 -11.32 -18.92 21.37
C SER A 332 -11.04 -19.46 19.95
N ASN A 333 -11.26 -18.65 18.91
CA ASN A 333 -11.00 -19.00 17.52
C ASN A 333 -9.58 -18.59 17.07
N GLY A 334 -8.76 -18.03 17.97
CA GLY A 334 -7.40 -17.56 17.69
C GLY A 334 -7.32 -16.21 16.97
N ALA A 335 -8.42 -15.46 16.87
CA ALA A 335 -8.44 -14.14 16.23
C ALA A 335 -8.04 -13.04 17.24
N PRO A 336 -7.13 -12.09 16.87
CA PRO A 336 -6.79 -10.93 17.69
C PRO A 336 -7.95 -9.94 17.83
N THR A 337 -8.85 -10.19 18.79
CA THR A 337 -10.14 -9.51 18.90
C THR A 337 -10.01 -7.99 18.98
N ARG A 338 -9.21 -7.46 19.91
CA ARG A 338 -9.10 -6.00 20.12
C ARG A 338 -8.43 -5.31 18.94
N SER A 339 -7.41 -5.94 18.34
CA SER A 339 -6.73 -5.44 17.14
C SER A 339 -7.65 -5.38 15.94
N LEU A 340 -8.54 -6.36 15.80
CA LEU A 340 -9.55 -6.37 14.74
C LEU A 340 -10.59 -5.28 14.96
N TRP A 341 -11.07 -5.10 16.19
CA TRP A 341 -11.99 -4.01 16.53
C TRP A 341 -11.39 -2.64 16.23
N LEU A 342 -10.14 -2.41 16.62
CA LEU A 342 -9.42 -1.18 16.30
C LEU A 342 -9.33 -0.98 14.78
N THR A 343 -8.92 -2.01 14.04
CA THR A 343 -8.76 -1.95 12.58
C THR A 343 -10.08 -1.68 11.88
N SER A 344 -11.13 -2.47 12.14
CA SER A 344 -12.44 -2.30 11.50
C SER A 344 -13.10 -0.97 11.86
N SER A 345 -12.94 -0.49 13.10
CA SER A 345 -13.47 0.82 13.51
C SER A 345 -12.77 1.96 12.77
N VAL A 346 -11.45 1.90 12.62
CA VAL A 346 -10.67 2.90 11.87
C VAL A 346 -11.04 2.88 10.39
N VAL A 347 -11.15 1.70 9.78
CA VAL A 347 -11.62 1.55 8.39
C VAL A 347 -13.01 2.18 8.22
N GLN A 348 -13.94 1.92 9.15
CA GLN A 348 -15.29 2.50 9.12
C GLN A 348 -15.29 4.01 9.30
N LEU A 349 -14.48 4.54 10.23
CA LEU A 349 -14.35 5.98 10.46
C LEU A 349 -13.74 6.69 9.24
N CYS A 350 -12.69 6.11 8.64
CA CYS A 350 -12.11 6.62 7.41
C CYS A 350 -13.13 6.60 6.26
N LEU A 351 -13.92 5.53 6.10
CA LEU A 351 -14.97 5.46 5.09
C LEU A 351 -16.02 6.57 5.27
N ILE A 352 -16.46 6.82 6.52
CA ILE A 352 -17.38 7.93 6.83
C ILE A 352 -16.70 9.28 6.55
N PHE A 353 -15.45 9.45 6.94
CA PHE A 353 -14.73 10.70 6.69
C PHE A 353 -14.63 11.00 5.19
N MET A 354 -14.30 10.00 4.37
CA MET A 354 -14.28 10.12 2.91
C MET A 354 -15.61 10.61 2.33
N TYR A 355 -16.73 10.13 2.86
CA TYR A 355 -18.05 10.64 2.47
C TYR A 355 -18.23 12.12 2.77
N LEU A 356 -17.87 12.52 4.00
CA LEU A 356 -18.10 13.90 4.48
C LEU A 356 -17.29 14.92 3.69
N ILE A 357 -16.07 14.55 3.27
CA ILE A 357 -15.22 15.42 2.46
C ILE A 357 -15.50 15.28 0.95
N GLY A 358 -16.42 14.39 0.56
CA GLY A 358 -16.70 14.08 -0.86
C GLY A 358 -15.53 13.44 -1.60
N GLY A 359 -14.55 12.91 -0.86
CA GLY A 359 -13.32 12.39 -1.44
C GLY A 359 -13.53 11.02 -2.10
N GLY A 360 -12.52 10.62 -2.86
CA GLY A 360 -12.56 9.43 -3.71
C GLY A 360 -11.42 8.44 -3.45
N TYR A 361 -11.21 7.58 -4.43
CA TYR A 361 -10.16 6.57 -4.41
C TYR A 361 -8.76 7.17 -4.30
N ASP A 362 -8.50 8.30 -4.97
CA ASP A 362 -7.16 8.89 -5.08
C ASP A 362 -6.68 9.54 -3.77
N ASP A 363 -7.58 10.11 -2.97
CA ASP A 363 -7.25 10.68 -1.65
C ASP A 363 -6.72 9.61 -0.69
N LEU A 364 -7.30 8.40 -0.75
CA LEU A 364 -6.91 7.25 0.06
C LEU A 364 -5.52 6.73 -0.33
N LEU A 365 -5.17 6.81 -1.61
CA LEU A 365 -3.85 6.41 -2.10
C LEU A 365 -2.76 7.24 -1.44
N THR A 366 -2.97 8.55 -1.38
CA THR A 366 -2.00 9.52 -0.85
C THR A 366 -1.70 9.25 0.62
N ILE A 367 -2.75 9.16 1.46
CA ILE A 367 -2.60 8.87 2.90
C ILE A 367 -1.93 7.50 3.13
N ALA A 368 -2.35 6.46 2.40
CA ALA A 368 -1.74 5.14 2.55
C ALA A 368 -0.24 5.16 2.19
N SER A 369 0.11 5.85 1.11
CA SER A 369 1.49 5.95 0.63
C SER A 369 2.39 6.72 1.59
N GLU A 370 1.89 7.78 2.22
CA GLU A 370 2.66 8.56 3.20
C GLU A 370 2.99 7.75 4.44
N MET A 371 2.01 7.01 4.97
CA MET A 371 2.17 6.28 6.23
C MET A 371 3.14 5.09 6.11
N ILE A 372 3.42 4.59 4.91
CA ILE A 372 4.40 3.51 4.67
C ILE A 372 5.85 4.00 4.54
N LEU A 373 6.06 5.30 4.27
CA LEU A 373 7.40 5.84 3.96
C LEU A 373 8.39 5.69 5.12
N VAL A 374 7.97 6.06 6.33
CA VAL A 374 8.79 5.95 7.55
C VAL A 374 9.19 4.49 7.82
N PRO A 375 8.27 3.51 7.82
CA PRO A 375 8.63 2.09 7.89
C PRO A 375 9.72 1.67 6.88
N TYR A 376 9.58 2.03 5.60
CA TYR A 376 10.54 1.64 4.57
C TYR A 376 11.91 2.32 4.73
N LEU A 377 11.94 3.59 5.13
CA LEU A 377 13.18 4.29 5.45
C LEU A 377 13.92 3.61 6.62
N LEU A 378 13.20 3.22 7.67
CA LEU A 378 13.80 2.59 8.85
C LEU A 378 14.39 1.21 8.52
N VAL A 379 13.73 0.43 7.66
CA VAL A 379 14.27 -0.85 7.16
C VAL A 379 15.58 -0.66 6.40
N GLY A 380 15.62 0.28 5.43
CA GLY A 380 16.84 0.63 4.68
C GLY A 380 17.98 1.08 5.60
N SER A 381 17.65 1.99 6.52
CA SER A 381 18.59 2.57 7.48
C SER A 381 19.15 1.53 8.46
N TYR A 382 18.36 0.53 8.84
CA TYR A 382 18.82 -0.54 9.72
C TYR A 382 19.88 -1.42 9.05
N LEU A 383 19.65 -1.86 7.81
CA LEU A 383 20.68 -2.62 7.09
C LEU A 383 21.93 -1.77 6.82
N LEU A 384 21.76 -0.46 6.57
CA LEU A 384 22.88 0.45 6.40
C LEU A 384 23.74 0.50 7.67
N LYS A 385 23.10 0.65 8.84
CA LYS A 385 23.76 0.59 10.15
C LYS A 385 24.53 -0.73 10.32
N LEU A 386 23.89 -1.87 10.02
CA LEU A 386 24.53 -3.18 10.08
C LEU A 386 25.72 -3.31 9.11
N SER A 387 25.68 -2.68 7.94
CA SER A 387 26.77 -2.71 6.95
C SER A 387 28.07 -2.01 7.40
N TYR A 388 27.97 -1.16 8.42
CA TYR A 388 29.12 -0.49 9.04
C TYR A 388 29.56 -1.15 10.34
N SER A 389 28.65 -1.84 11.06
CA SER A 389 28.96 -2.45 12.35
C SER A 389 29.29 -3.94 12.28
N GLU A 390 28.52 -4.73 11.53
CA GLU A 390 28.54 -6.20 11.61
C GLU A 390 28.72 -6.90 10.27
N LEU A 391 28.14 -6.34 9.19
CA LEU A 391 28.11 -6.94 7.86
C LEU A 391 29.09 -6.21 6.93
N SER A 392 30.38 -6.57 7.01
CA SER A 392 31.47 -5.94 6.25
C SER A 392 31.48 -6.36 4.76
N SER A 393 30.37 -6.13 4.05
CA SER A 393 30.20 -6.45 2.62
C SER A 393 29.91 -5.19 1.81
N THR A 394 30.75 -4.90 0.82
CA THR A 394 30.56 -3.77 -0.10
C THR A 394 29.21 -3.83 -0.82
N ARG A 395 28.78 -5.04 -1.21
CA ARG A 395 27.46 -5.24 -1.83
C ARG A 395 26.32 -4.83 -0.90
N VAL A 396 26.36 -5.27 0.36
CA VAL A 396 25.34 -4.92 1.37
C VAL A 396 25.33 -3.42 1.63
N ARG A 397 26.51 -2.78 1.70
CA ARG A 397 26.64 -1.33 1.88
C ARG A 397 26.04 -0.54 0.73
N ILE A 398 26.29 -0.94 -0.53
CA ILE A 398 25.71 -0.29 -1.70
C ILE A 398 24.17 -0.43 -1.68
N ILE A 399 23.65 -1.65 -1.52
CA ILE A 399 22.21 -1.92 -1.51
C ILE A 399 21.51 -1.09 -0.42
N SER A 400 22.03 -1.12 0.80
CA SER A 400 21.44 -0.41 1.94
C SER A 400 21.56 1.11 1.82
N THR A 401 22.66 1.62 1.24
CA THR A 401 22.81 3.06 0.96
C THR A 401 21.76 3.50 -0.05
N LEU A 402 21.61 2.78 -1.16
CA LEU A 402 20.62 3.10 -2.19
C LEU A 402 19.19 3.01 -1.67
N ALA A 403 18.86 1.97 -0.89
CA ALA A 403 17.54 1.83 -0.26
C ALA A 403 17.26 2.97 0.73
N THR A 404 18.25 3.38 1.53
CA THR A 404 18.12 4.50 2.47
C THR A 404 17.95 5.83 1.74
N VAL A 405 18.76 6.09 0.71
CA VAL A 405 18.65 7.29 -0.13
C VAL A 405 17.29 7.34 -0.81
N TYR A 406 16.79 6.21 -1.31
CA TYR A 406 15.45 6.12 -1.87
C TYR A 406 14.37 6.42 -0.82
N GLY A 407 14.48 5.88 0.40
CA GLY A 407 13.55 6.21 1.50
C GLY A 407 13.54 7.71 1.85
N VAL A 408 14.71 8.34 1.91
CA VAL A 408 14.83 9.80 2.13
C VAL A 408 14.22 10.58 0.95
N TRP A 409 14.51 10.13 -0.27
CA TRP A 409 13.94 10.71 -1.49
C TRP A 409 12.41 10.65 -1.49
N LEU A 410 11.81 9.53 -1.08
CA LEU A 410 10.34 9.41 -0.99
C LEU A 410 9.74 10.41 0.01
N LEU A 411 10.36 10.59 1.18
CA LEU A 411 9.90 11.61 2.15
C LEU A 411 10.01 13.02 1.56
N TYR A 412 11.10 13.32 0.86
CA TYR A 412 11.25 14.61 0.17
C TYR A 412 10.22 14.79 -0.95
N ALA A 413 9.99 13.75 -1.76
CA ALA A 413 9.05 13.77 -2.87
C ALA A 413 7.60 13.89 -2.42
N SER A 414 7.26 13.32 -1.26
CA SER A 414 5.96 13.47 -0.61
C SER A 414 5.62 14.93 -0.37
N GLY A 415 6.60 15.78 -0.04
CA GLY A 415 6.38 17.22 0.17
C GLY A 415 5.86 17.56 1.57
N LEU A 416 5.96 18.85 1.92
CA LEU A 416 5.77 19.28 3.31
C LEU A 416 4.33 19.10 3.82
N HIS A 417 3.31 19.39 3.00
CA HIS A 417 1.92 19.29 3.42
C HIS A 417 1.52 17.84 3.77
N HIS A 418 1.86 16.92 2.90
CA HIS A 418 1.73 15.47 3.08
C HIS A 418 2.48 14.96 4.33
N LEU A 419 3.72 15.40 4.54
CA LEU A 419 4.46 15.03 5.76
C LEU A 419 3.83 15.60 7.05
N LEU A 420 3.26 16.81 7.00
CA LEU A 420 2.52 17.40 8.12
C LEU A 420 1.23 16.63 8.41
N LEU A 421 0.51 16.20 7.35
CA LEU A 421 -0.66 15.33 7.48
C LEU A 421 -0.28 13.97 8.11
N ALA A 422 0.78 13.33 7.64
CA ALA A 422 1.30 12.10 8.23
C ALA A 422 1.66 12.29 9.72
N ALA A 423 2.34 13.40 10.07
CA ALA A 423 2.66 13.71 11.47
C ALA A 423 1.41 13.86 12.35
N LEU A 424 0.36 14.49 11.83
CA LEU A 424 -0.94 14.57 12.50
C LEU A 424 -1.53 13.18 12.76
N LEU A 425 -1.45 12.28 11.78
CA LEU A 425 -1.94 10.90 11.87
C LEU A 425 -1.11 10.02 12.84
N TYR A 426 0.13 10.41 13.15
CA TYR A 426 0.94 9.77 14.19
C TYR A 426 0.55 10.20 15.62
N LEU A 427 -0.10 11.36 15.81
CA LEU A 427 -0.42 11.88 17.14
C LEU A 427 -1.34 10.96 17.97
N PRO A 428 -2.45 10.40 17.43
CA PRO A 428 -3.27 9.48 18.20
C PRO A 428 -2.50 8.22 18.64
N GLY A 429 -1.53 7.79 17.83
CA GLY A 429 -0.68 6.63 18.14
C GLY A 429 0.20 6.85 19.36
N ILE A 430 0.69 8.07 19.58
CA ILE A 430 1.51 8.39 20.75
C ILE A 430 0.78 8.01 22.05
N ALA A 431 -0.54 8.19 22.12
CA ALA A 431 -1.33 7.79 23.29
C ALA A 431 -1.28 6.27 23.54
N PHE A 432 -1.33 5.46 22.48
CA PHE A 432 -1.19 4.00 22.57
C PHE A 432 0.19 3.60 23.08
N TYR A 433 1.25 4.24 22.59
CA TYR A 433 2.61 3.97 23.02
C TYR A 433 2.85 4.35 24.49
N ILE A 434 2.37 5.53 24.93
CA ILE A 434 2.45 5.96 26.33
C ILE A 434 1.75 4.95 27.24
N TYR A 435 0.55 4.53 26.86
CA TYR A 435 -0.21 3.56 27.63
C TYR A 435 0.51 2.20 27.70
N ALA A 436 1.08 1.71 26.59
CA ALA A 436 1.87 0.49 26.54
C ALA A 436 3.08 0.55 27.49
N LYS A 437 3.82 1.67 27.48
CA LYS A 437 4.98 1.87 28.36
C LYS A 437 4.60 1.98 29.83
N ARG A 438 3.47 2.61 30.13
CA ARG A 438 2.89 2.65 31.48
C ARG A 438 2.55 1.24 31.98
N GLU A 439 1.95 0.39 31.15
CA GLU A 439 1.66 -1.02 31.51
C GLU A 439 2.92 -1.87 31.71
N ALA A 440 4.03 -1.49 31.09
CA ALA A 440 5.34 -2.13 31.25
C ALA A 440 6.12 -1.61 32.46
N GLY A 441 5.62 -0.58 33.17
CA GLY A 441 6.35 0.10 34.25
C GLY A 441 7.60 0.84 33.78
N GLN A 442 7.69 1.14 32.48
CA GLN A 442 8.82 1.82 31.86
C GLN A 442 8.45 3.29 31.58
N PRO A 443 9.40 4.22 31.71
CA PRO A 443 9.17 5.59 31.24
C PRO A 443 8.94 5.57 29.73
N ALA A 444 7.87 6.25 29.29
CA ALA A 444 7.50 6.28 27.88
C ALA A 444 8.59 6.92 27.01
N PHE A 445 9.33 7.90 27.53
CA PHE A 445 10.30 8.66 26.76
C PHE A 445 11.58 8.98 27.55
N GLU A 446 12.71 8.46 27.08
CA GLU A 446 14.04 8.74 27.61
C GLU A 446 15.00 9.24 26.51
N GLY A 447 15.92 10.13 26.88
CA GLY A 447 17.00 10.61 26.02
C GLY A 447 16.52 11.13 24.66
N ARG A 448 17.10 10.57 23.58
CA ARG A 448 16.86 10.98 22.17
C ARG A 448 15.40 10.80 21.73
N ASN A 449 14.64 9.91 22.37
CA ASN A 449 13.23 9.66 22.03
C ASN A 449 12.35 10.87 22.35
N ARG A 450 12.72 11.71 23.33
CA ARG A 450 11.98 12.95 23.64
C ARG A 450 12.07 13.97 22.51
N ILE A 451 13.22 14.07 21.85
CA ILE A 451 13.43 14.99 20.73
C ILE A 451 12.59 14.56 19.53
N LEU A 452 12.63 13.27 19.18
CA LEU A 452 11.81 12.72 18.09
C LEU A 452 10.32 12.96 18.34
N LEU A 453 9.86 12.70 19.57
CA LEU A 453 8.48 12.95 19.96
C LEU A 453 8.11 14.44 19.83
N ALA A 454 8.94 15.33 20.35
CA ALA A 454 8.70 16.77 20.30
C ALA A 454 8.61 17.28 18.86
N LEU A 455 9.43 16.74 17.94
CA LEU A 455 9.37 17.06 16.52
C LEU A 455 8.06 16.60 15.88
N VAL A 456 7.62 15.37 16.15
CA VAL A 456 6.35 14.85 15.64
C VAL A 456 5.16 15.66 16.18
N ILE A 457 5.17 15.99 17.47
CA ILE A 457 4.13 16.84 18.09
C ILE A 457 4.13 18.24 17.49
N ALA A 458 5.30 18.87 17.33
CA ALA A 458 5.41 20.19 16.71
C ALA A 458 4.89 20.18 15.26
N ALA A 459 5.30 19.20 14.45
CA ALA A 459 4.82 19.04 13.09
C ALA A 459 3.29 18.84 13.06
N GLY A 460 2.74 17.99 13.93
CA GLY A 460 1.29 17.80 14.04
C GLY A 460 0.54 19.05 14.48
N MET A 461 1.09 19.85 15.41
CA MET A 461 0.49 21.14 15.80
C MET A 461 0.50 22.16 14.66
N VAL A 462 1.57 22.21 13.87
CA VAL A 462 1.64 23.03 12.65
C VAL A 462 0.59 22.57 11.64
N ALA A 463 0.41 21.26 11.46
CA ALA A 463 -0.62 20.71 10.59
C ALA A 463 -2.03 21.17 11.01
N VAL A 464 -2.37 21.04 12.30
CA VAL A 464 -3.66 21.51 12.84
C VAL A 464 -3.85 23.01 12.60
N TYR A 465 -2.81 23.81 12.86
CA TYR A 465 -2.87 25.25 12.63
C TYR A 465 -3.17 25.59 11.17
N LEU A 466 -2.49 24.94 10.22
CA LEU A 466 -2.71 25.15 8.79
C LEU A 466 -4.14 24.76 8.35
N LEU A 467 -4.64 23.62 8.84
CA LEU A 467 -6.02 23.19 8.57
C LEU A 467 -7.05 24.19 9.10
N VAL A 468 -6.83 24.73 10.31
CA VAL A 468 -7.72 25.77 10.90
C VAL A 468 -7.71 27.06 10.09
N GLN A 469 -6.58 27.39 9.45
CA GLN A 469 -6.47 28.54 8.53
C GLN A 469 -7.07 28.27 7.14
N GLY A 470 -7.67 27.09 6.92
CA GLY A 470 -8.27 26.71 5.64
C GLY A 470 -7.25 26.24 4.59
N VAL A 471 -6.00 25.97 4.99
CA VAL A 471 -5.01 25.36 4.10
C VAL A 471 -5.32 23.87 3.98
N THR A 472 -5.59 23.41 2.76
CA THR A 472 -5.68 21.98 2.44
C THR A 472 -4.29 21.35 2.52
N LEU A 473 -4.14 20.35 3.40
CA LEU A 473 -2.92 19.57 3.58
C LEU A 473 -2.90 18.30 2.75
#